data_AF-A0AA90B255-F1
#
_entry.id   AF-A0AA90B255-F1
#
_cell.length_a   1.000
_cell.length_b   1.000
_cell.length_c   1.000
_cell.angle_alpha   90.00
_cell.angle_beta   90.00
_cell.angle_gamma   90.00
#
_symmetry.space_group_name_H-M   'P 1'
#
loop_
_entity.id
_entity.type
_entity.pdbx_description
1 polymer ?
#
loop_
_entity_poly.entity_id
_entity_poly.type
_entity_poly.pdbx_seq_one_letter_code
_entity_poly.pdbx_strand_id
1 'polypeptide(L)'
;MAVVKRDCIRCGATFDSRNSRGVYCSAACKSQHHRIRKVTERRVVVGRLEVVFRDVNPNTTQEMLEQMMHDALTPAMLEIIHNNEQLTTTGETQ
;
A
#
# COMPACT_ATOMS: atom_id res chain seq x y z
N MET A 1 5.39 -30.78 -21.52
CA MET A 1 5.21 -29.73 -20.49
C MET A 1 4.06 -30.15 -19.59
N ALA A 2 4.28 -30.35 -18.29
CA ALA A 2 3.21 -30.70 -17.36
C ALA A 2 2.31 -29.48 -17.15
N VAL A 3 1.00 -29.66 -17.36
CA VAL A 3 -0.01 -28.64 -17.09
C VAL A 3 -0.36 -28.70 -15.61
N VAL A 4 -0.21 -27.59 -14.89
CA VAL A 4 -0.50 -27.50 -13.46
C VAL A 4 -1.72 -26.64 -13.25
N LYS A 5 -2.77 -27.18 -12.61
CA LYS A 5 -3.95 -26.42 -12.22
C LYS A 5 -3.61 -25.44 -11.09
N ARG A 6 -4.00 -24.17 -11.26
CA ARG A 6 -3.77 -23.10 -10.28
C ARG A 6 -4.91 -22.11 -10.27
N ASP A 7 -5.06 -21.41 -9.16
CA ASP A 7 -6.02 -20.32 -9.03
C ASP A 7 -5.39 -18.99 -9.43
N CYS A 8 -6.15 -18.17 -10.17
CA CYS A 8 -5.69 -16.85 -10.57
C CYS A 8 -5.68 -15.90 -9.36
N ILE A 9 -4.53 -15.28 -9.08
CA ILE A 9 -4.37 -14.30 -7.98
C ILE A 9 -5.36 -13.13 -8.07
N ARG A 10 -5.86 -12.82 -9.27
CA ARG A 10 -6.71 -11.65 -9.50
C ARG A 10 -8.20 -11.94 -9.53
N CYS A 11 -8.66 -13.07 -10.06
CA CYS A 11 -10.09 -13.40 -10.15
C CYS A 11 -10.49 -14.68 -9.43
N GLY A 12 -9.54 -15.41 -8.84
CA GLY A 12 -9.78 -16.67 -8.13
C GLY A 12 -10.12 -17.87 -9.02
N ALA A 13 -10.28 -17.69 -10.34
CA ALA A 13 -10.62 -18.79 -11.24
C ALA A 13 -9.47 -19.79 -11.38
N THR A 14 -9.78 -21.08 -11.30
CA THR A 14 -8.85 -22.17 -11.57
C THR A 14 -8.55 -22.27 -13.07
N PHE A 15 -7.28 -22.32 -13.44
CA PHE A 15 -6.82 -22.42 -14.82
C PHE A 15 -5.63 -23.37 -14.96
N ASP A 16 -5.47 -23.88 -16.18
CA ASP A 16 -4.39 -24.77 -16.57
C ASP A 16 -3.14 -23.97 -16.95
N SER A 17 -2.13 -24.00 -16.08
CA SER A 17 -0.89 -23.27 -16.27
C SER A 17 0.13 -24.12 -17.02
N ARG A 18 0.58 -23.64 -18.19
CA ARG A 18 1.63 -24.28 -19.01
C ARG A 18 3.04 -24.09 -18.45
N ASN A 19 3.20 -23.21 -17.46
CA ASN A 19 4.49 -22.91 -16.83
C ASN A 19 4.33 -22.93 -15.31
N SER A 20 5.33 -23.45 -14.59
CA SER A 20 5.34 -23.47 -13.13
C SER A 20 5.27 -22.07 -12.50
N ARG A 21 5.56 -21.00 -13.25
CA ARG A 21 5.48 -19.61 -12.80
C ARG A 21 4.19 -18.87 -13.19
N GLY A 22 3.28 -19.48 -13.95
CA GLY A 22 2.06 -18.80 -14.40
C GLY A 22 1.03 -18.67 -13.28
N VAL A 23 0.66 -17.42 -12.92
CA VAL A 23 -0.24 -17.07 -11.80
C VAL A 23 -1.53 -16.34 -12.22
N TYR A 24 -1.68 -16.03 -13.50
CA TYR A 24 -2.86 -15.35 -14.05
C TYR A 24 -3.54 -16.23 -15.09
N CYS A 25 -4.86 -16.34 -15.03
CA CYS A 25 -5.65 -17.11 -16.00
C CYS A 25 -5.68 -16.46 -17.39
N SER A 26 -5.39 -15.16 -17.50
CA SER A 26 -5.40 -14.42 -18.75
C SER A 26 -4.48 -13.20 -18.74
N ALA A 27 -4.10 -12.72 -19.92
CA ALA A 27 -3.37 -11.45 -20.07
C ALA A 27 -4.19 -10.24 -19.57
N ALA A 28 -5.52 -10.31 -19.63
CA ALA A 28 -6.41 -9.31 -19.05
C ALA A 28 -6.29 -9.28 -17.52
N CYS A 29 -6.31 -10.44 -16.85
CA CYS A 29 -6.12 -10.52 -15.40
C CYS A 29 -4.75 -10.01 -14.96
N LYS A 30 -3.68 -10.33 -15.71
CA LYS A 30 -2.35 -9.77 -15.49
C LYS A 30 -2.37 -8.24 -15.59
N SER A 31 -2.89 -7.71 -16.70
CA SER A 31 -2.92 -6.27 -16.97
C SER A 31 -3.75 -5.51 -15.94
N GLN A 32 -4.91 -6.04 -15.55
CA GLN A 32 -5.76 -5.44 -14.53
C GLN A 32 -5.13 -5.50 -13.14
N HIS A 33 -4.45 -6.59 -12.77
CA HIS A 33 -3.71 -6.64 -11.51
C HIS A 33 -2.60 -5.58 -11.44
N HIS A 34 -1.84 -5.39 -12.53
CA HIS A 34 -0.82 -4.35 -12.58
C HIS A 34 -1.38 -2.92 -12.68
N ARG A 35 -2.57 -2.73 -13.27
CA ARG A 35 -3.27 -1.43 -13.28
C ARG A 35 -3.85 -1.08 -11.91
N ILE A 36 -4.50 -2.04 -11.24
CA ILE A 36 -5.08 -1.84 -9.90
C ILE A 36 -4.01 -1.39 -8.91
N ARG A 37 -2.81 -2.01 -8.94
CA ARG A 37 -1.69 -1.59 -8.09
C ARG A 37 -1.29 -0.11 -8.24
N LYS A 38 -1.56 0.52 -9.39
CA LYS A 38 -1.32 1.96 -9.60
C LYS A 38 -2.47 2.86 -9.15
N VAL A 39 -3.68 2.30 -9.01
CA VAL A 39 -4.92 3.04 -8.67
C VAL A 39 -5.23 2.94 -7.17
N THR A 40 -4.73 1.89 -6.51
CA THR A 40 -4.95 1.64 -5.07
C THR A 40 -3.88 2.28 -4.19
N GLU A 41 -2.93 3.01 -4.77
CA GLU A 41 -1.99 3.82 -4.01
C GLU A 41 -2.62 5.16 -3.65
N ARG A 42 -2.73 5.45 -2.35
CA ARG A 42 -3.20 6.74 -1.85
C ARG A 42 -2.14 7.34 -0.94
N ARG A 43 -1.92 8.64 -1.06
CA ARG A 43 -0.93 9.38 -0.29
C ARG A 43 -1.63 10.31 0.67
N VAL A 44 -1.21 10.30 1.92
CA VAL A 44 -1.63 11.25 2.94
C VAL A 44 -0.38 11.98 3.44
N VAL A 45 -0.46 13.31 3.48
CA VAL A 45 0.61 14.16 3.98
C VAL A 45 0.14 14.77 5.29
N VAL A 46 0.88 14.51 6.37
CA VAL A 46 0.64 15.08 7.70
C VAL A 46 1.89 15.87 8.07
N GLY A 47 1.86 17.20 7.96
CA GLY A 47 3.04 18.05 8.17
C GLY A 47 4.27 17.60 7.36
N ARG A 48 5.31 17.14 8.06
CA ARG A 48 6.56 16.61 7.48
C ARG A 48 6.52 15.11 7.12
N LEU A 49 5.45 14.40 7.48
CA LEU A 49 5.30 12.97 7.25
C LEU A 49 4.48 12.72 5.98
N GLU A 50 5.05 11.97 5.04
CA GLU A 50 4.31 11.43 3.90
C GLU A 50 4.08 9.93 4.11
N VAL A 51 2.82 9.51 4.07
CA VAL A 51 2.42 8.10 4.18
C VAL A 51 1.78 7.62 2.89
N VAL A 52 2.32 6.52 2.36
CA VAL A 52 1.82 5.87 1.15
C VAL A 52 1.07 4.61 1.54
N PHE A 53 -0.25 4.64 1.39
CA PHE A 53 -1.10 3.48 1.53
C PHE A 53 -1.13 2.70 0.22
N ARG A 54 -0.82 1.41 0.28
CA ARG A 54 -0.87 0.47 -0.85
C ARG A 54 -2.09 -0.42 -0.73
N ASP A 55 -2.65 -0.82 -1.87
CA ASP A 55 -3.82 -1.72 -1.93
C ASP A 55 -5.07 -1.15 -1.23
N VAL A 56 -5.23 0.18 -1.23
CA VAL A 56 -6.42 0.86 -0.71
C VAL A 56 -7.65 0.52 -1.56
N ASN A 57 -8.73 0.15 -0.88
CA ASN A 57 -10.01 -0.10 -1.53
C ASN A 57 -10.48 1.19 -2.25
N PRO A 58 -10.94 1.13 -3.51
CA PRO A 58 -11.43 2.31 -4.22
C PRO A 58 -12.56 3.05 -3.50
N ASN A 59 -13.30 2.37 -2.63
CA ASN A 59 -14.38 2.96 -1.83
C ASN A 59 -13.88 3.67 -0.54
N THR A 60 -12.60 3.55 -0.19
CA THR A 60 -12.01 4.26 0.95
C THR A 60 -11.79 5.73 0.58
N THR A 61 -12.36 6.63 1.37
CA THR A 61 -12.21 8.07 1.18
C THR A 61 -10.89 8.58 1.75
N GLN A 62 -10.49 9.78 1.35
CA GLN A 62 -9.29 10.42 1.88
C GLN A 62 -9.41 10.69 3.39
N GLU A 63 -10.57 11.17 3.84
CA GLU A 63 -10.85 11.42 5.27
C GLU A 63 -10.68 10.16 6.13
N MET A 64 -11.09 8.98 5.62
CA MET A 64 -10.86 7.72 6.35
C MET A 64 -9.37 7.42 6.49
N LEU A 65 -8.55 7.70 5.47
CA LEU A 65 -7.10 7.47 5.54
C LEU A 65 -6.43 8.46 6.52
N GLU A 66 -6.86 9.72 6.51
CA GLU A 66 -6.41 10.73 7.46
C GLU A 66 -6.79 10.34 8.89
N GLN A 67 -8.01 9.86 9.12
CA GLN A 67 -8.46 9.39 10.42
C GLN A 67 -7.62 8.20 10.92
N MET A 68 -7.27 7.24 10.05
CA MET A 68 -6.36 6.15 10.42
C MET A 68 -4.96 6.66 10.82
N MET A 69 -4.47 7.73 10.20
CA MET A 69 -3.21 8.36 10.61
C MET A 69 -3.33 9.05 11.96
N HIS A 70 -4.43 9.74 12.22
CA HIS A 70 -4.70 10.35 13.51
C HIS A 70 -4.87 9.32 14.64
N ASP A 71 -5.41 8.13 14.35
CA ASP A 71 -5.52 7.04 15.32
C ASP A 71 -4.17 6.36 15.59
N ALA A 72 -3.33 6.23 14.56
CA ALA A 72 -2.01 5.61 14.67
C ALA A 72 -0.96 6.53 15.30
N LEU A 73 -1.08 7.85 15.14
CA LEU A 73 -0.13 8.83 15.66
C LEU A 73 -0.60 9.37 17.00
N THR A 74 0.26 9.33 18.01
CA THR A 74 -0.04 9.96 19.29
C THR A 74 -0.03 11.50 19.14
N PRO A 75 -0.74 12.24 20.01
CA PRO A 75 -0.74 13.70 19.99
C PRO A 75 0.68 14.30 20.03
N ALA A 76 1.58 13.71 20.83
CA ALA A 76 2.98 14.14 20.92
C ALA A 76 3.75 13.95 19.60
N MET A 77 3.46 12.88 18.85
CA MET A 77 4.06 12.68 17.52
C MET A 77 3.53 13.72 16.51
N LEU A 78 2.23 14.03 16.55
CA LEU A 78 1.64 15.08 15.70
C LEU A 78 2.27 16.45 15.98
N GLU A 79 2.52 16.77 17.25
CA GLU A 79 3.23 18.00 17.62
C GLU A 79 4.65 18.07 17.06
N ILE A 80 5.40 16.97 17.06
CA ILE A 80 6.76 16.90 16.46
C ILE A 80 6.69 17.02 14.93
N ILE A 81 5.71 16.39 14.31
CA ILE A 81 5.52 16.38 12.85
C ILE A 81 5.08 17.77 12.33
N HIS A 82 4.31 18.52 13.14
CA HIS A 82 3.83 19.86 12.82
C HIS A 82 4.77 20.98 13.30
N ASN A 83 5.62 20.76 14.30
CA ASN A 83 6.55 21.78 14.78
C ASN A 83 7.70 22.01 13.80
N ASN A 84 7.90 23.29 13.48
CA ASN A 84 8.88 23.70 12.48
C ASN A 84 10.29 23.90 13.06
N GLU A 85 10.46 23.79 14.37
CA GLU A 85 11.75 23.96 15.03
C GLU A 85 12.62 22.70 14.85
N GLN A 86 13.89 22.95 14.50
CA GLN A 86 14.87 21.89 14.23
C GLN A 86 15.04 21.04 15.48
N LEU A 87 14.88 19.73 15.34
CA LEU A 87 15.25 18.76 16.35
C LEU A 87 16.78 18.81 16.52
N THR A 88 17.30 19.72 17.32
CA THR A 88 18.68 19.69 17.80
C THR A 88 18.77 18.58 18.84
N THR A 89 18.95 17.34 18.39
CA THR A 89 19.43 16.27 19.25
C THR A 89 20.91 16.54 19.54
N THR A 90 21.17 17.25 20.63
CA THR A 90 22.45 17.17 21.34
C THR A 90 22.70 15.70 21.67
N GLY A 91 23.63 15.09 20.95
CA GLY A 91 24.17 13.78 21.30
C GLY A 91 24.93 13.88 22.60
N GLU A 92 24.31 13.42 23.69
CA GLU A 92 25.02 13.19 24.94
C GLU A 92 25.97 12.01 24.73
N THR A 93 27.26 12.35 24.63
CA THR A 93 28.36 11.39 24.72
C THR A 93 28.80 11.37 26.18
N GLN A 94 28.55 10.26 26.89
CA GLN A 94 29.41 9.84 28.00
C GLN A 94 29.26 8.35 28.28
#